data_AF-A0A7C7JNW0-F1
#
_entry.id   AF-A0A7C7JNW0-F1
#
_cell.length_a   1.000
_cell.length_b   1.000
_cell.length_c   1.000
_cell.angle_alpha   90.00
_cell.angle_beta   90.00
_cell.angle_gamma   90.00
#
_symmetry.space_group_name_H-M   'P 1'
#
loop_
_entity.id
_entity.type
_entity.pdbx_description
1 polymer ?
#
loop_
_entity_poly.entity_id
_entity_poly.type
_entity_poly.pdbx_seq_one_letter_code
_entity_poly.pdbx_strand_id
1 'polypeptide(L)'
;LVMSEPLLKEVCSVLLFEDDPDENTIKDMAMEVANQIIGNAKVLVESVKQEELLLSIPKIEESIKLEDVIEANQNLLLFKFNNDDSIWFLMSRETKKE
;
A
#
# COMPACT_ATOMS: atom_id res chain seq x y z
N LEU A 1 0.58 -3.65 0.57
CA LEU A 1 1.20 -2.31 0.73
C LEU A 1 1.65 -2.20 2.17
N VAL A 2 2.87 -1.74 2.42
CA VAL A 2 3.34 -1.43 3.78
C VAL A 2 3.45 0.09 3.85
N MET A 3 2.79 0.69 4.84
CA MET A 3 2.78 2.13 5.07
C MET A 3 3.08 2.37 6.55
N SER A 4 3.93 3.36 6.83
CA SER A 4 4.24 3.75 8.21
C SER A 4 3.11 4.60 8.80
N GLU A 5 2.83 4.45 10.08
CA GLU A 5 1.83 5.28 10.78
C GLU A 5 2.08 6.79 10.66
N PRO A 6 3.32 7.34 10.77
CA PRO A 6 3.56 8.78 10.59
C PRO A 6 3.12 9.30 9.22
N LEU A 7 3.43 8.57 8.14
CA LEU A 7 2.96 8.91 6.80
C LEU A 7 1.43 8.93 6.71
N LEU A 8 0.76 7.95 7.31
CA LEU A 8 -0.72 7.92 7.29
C LEU A 8 -1.31 9.10 8.06
N LYS A 9 -0.68 9.53 9.16
CA LYS A 9 -1.09 10.75 9.89
C LYS A 9 -0.93 12.00 9.04
N GLU A 10 0.17 12.13 8.30
CA GLU A 10 0.35 13.24 7.35
C GLU A 10 -0.72 13.23 6.25
N VAL A 11 -1.04 12.04 5.71
CA VAL A 11 -2.11 11.91 4.71
C VAL A 11 -3.47 12.30 5.30
N CYS A 12 -3.79 11.88 6.53
CA CYS A 12 -5.01 12.32 7.22
C CYS A 12 -5.04 13.83 7.46
N SER A 13 -3.94 14.45 7.90
CA SER A 13 -3.86 15.90 8.10
C SER A 13 -4.11 16.65 6.79
N VAL A 14 -3.53 16.18 5.68
CA VAL A 14 -3.69 16.86 4.38
C VAL A 14 -5.08 16.63 3.76
N LEU A 15 -5.62 15.41 3.83
CA LEU A 15 -6.85 15.05 3.13
C LEU A 15 -8.12 15.23 3.96
N LEU A 16 -8.04 15.02 5.27
CA LEU A 16 -9.17 15.11 6.20
C LEU A 16 -9.10 16.37 7.08
N PHE A 17 -7.99 17.11 7.06
CA PHE A 17 -7.75 18.24 7.97
C PHE A 17 -7.77 17.83 9.46
N GLU A 18 -7.34 16.60 9.73
CA GLU A 18 -7.21 16.03 11.07
C GLU A 18 -5.74 15.82 11.43
N ASP A 19 -5.20 16.66 12.31
CA ASP A 19 -3.78 16.62 12.70
C ASP A 19 -3.46 15.50 13.71
N ASP A 20 -4.47 15.02 14.45
CA ASP A 20 -4.34 13.92 15.42
C ASP A 20 -5.48 12.90 15.22
N PRO A 21 -5.45 12.15 14.10
CA PRO A 21 -6.48 11.16 13.79
C PRO A 21 -6.39 9.97 14.74
N ASP A 22 -7.55 9.43 15.10
CA ASP A 22 -7.60 8.20 15.91
C ASP A 22 -7.19 6.96 15.11
N GLU A 23 -6.98 5.83 15.81
CA GLU A 23 -6.53 4.58 15.21
C GLU A 23 -7.49 4.08 14.11
N ASN A 24 -8.80 4.28 14.25
CA ASN A 24 -9.77 3.84 13.25
C ASN A 24 -9.67 4.71 12.01
N THR A 25 -9.57 6.04 12.17
CA THR A 25 -9.35 6.95 11.04
C THR A 25 -8.07 6.59 10.27
N ILE A 26 -6.99 6.28 10.97
CA ILE A 26 -5.72 5.86 10.34
C ILE A 26 -5.90 4.55 9.55
N LYS A 27 -6.61 3.56 10.12
CA LYS A 27 -6.90 2.29 9.44
C LYS A 27 -7.77 2.48 8.21
N ASP A 28 -8.82 3.28 8.31
CA ASP A 28 -9.71 3.59 7.19
C ASP A 28 -8.95 4.31 6.07
N MET A 29 -8.10 5.28 6.42
CA MET A 29 -7.23 5.96 5.46
C MET A 29 -6.27 4.98 4.78
N ALA A 30 -5.66 4.06 5.52
CA ALA A 30 -4.78 3.04 4.95
C ALA A 30 -5.51 2.15 3.93
N MET A 31 -6.75 1.75 4.24
CA MET A 31 -7.56 0.96 3.31
C MET A 31 -7.96 1.76 2.07
N GLU A 32 -8.32 3.03 2.22
CA GLU A 32 -8.69 3.89 1.09
C GLU A 32 -7.49 4.17 0.18
N VAL A 33 -6.33 4.51 0.73
CA VAL A 33 -5.09 4.69 -0.03
C VAL A 33 -4.73 3.40 -0.79
N ALA A 34 -4.86 2.24 -0.13
CA ALA A 34 -4.60 0.96 -0.77
C ALA A 34 -5.57 0.69 -1.94
N ASN A 35 -6.87 0.94 -1.74
CA ASN A 35 -7.90 0.82 -2.77
C ASN A 35 -7.60 1.72 -3.97
N GLN A 36 -7.24 2.97 -3.73
CA GLN A 36 -6.94 3.92 -4.81
C GLN A 36 -5.71 3.50 -5.61
N ILE A 37 -4.62 3.10 -4.95
CA ILE A 37 -3.39 2.66 -5.63
C ILE A 37 -3.67 1.42 -6.49
N ILE A 38 -4.32 0.40 -5.92
CA ILE A 38 -4.57 -0.87 -6.60
C ILE A 38 -5.62 -0.69 -7.70
N GLY A 39 -6.67 0.10 -7.46
CA GLY A 39 -7.70 0.42 -8.44
C GLY A 39 -7.13 1.14 -9.66
N ASN A 40 -6.28 2.15 -9.45
CA ASN A 40 -5.60 2.84 -10.54
C ASN A 40 -4.63 1.92 -11.30
N ALA A 41 -3.89 1.07 -10.59
CA ALA A 41 -3.00 0.09 -11.23
C ALA A 41 -3.78 -0.91 -12.10
N LYS A 42 -4.94 -1.38 -11.65
CA LYS A 42 -5.85 -2.24 -12.44
C LYS A 42 -6.23 -1.56 -13.75
N VAL A 43 -6.74 -0.33 -13.70
CA VAL A 43 -7.18 0.41 -14.90
C VAL A 43 -6.03 0.54 -15.90
N LEU A 44 -4.82 0.84 -15.42
CA LEU A 44 -3.63 0.93 -16.28
C LEU A 44 -3.29 -0.42 -16.94
N VAL A 45 -3.31 -1.52 -16.19
CA VAL A 45 -3.00 -2.85 -16.74
C VAL A 45 -4.06 -3.29 -17.75
N GLU A 46 -5.34 -3.13 -17.40
CA GLU A 46 -6.49 -3.45 -18.27
C GLU A 46 -6.41 -2.69 -19.60
N SER A 47 -5.98 -1.42 -19.57
CA SER A 47 -5.85 -0.59 -20.77
C SER A 47 -4.80 -1.09 -21.76
N VAL A 48 -3.79 -1.84 -21.29
CA VAL A 48 -2.68 -2.33 -22.11
C VAL A 48 -2.87 -3.80 -22.50
N LYS A 49 -3.34 -4.64 -21.57
CA LYS A 49 -3.40 -6.09 -21.75
C LYS A 49 -4.77 -6.63 -22.17
N GLN A 50 -5.83 -5.83 -22.11
CA GLN A 50 -7.22 -6.27 -22.35
C GLN A 50 -7.63 -7.48 -21.48
N GLU A 51 -6.99 -7.64 -20.32
CA GLU A 51 -7.28 -8.69 -19.33
C GLU A 51 -8.05 -8.07 -18.17
N GLU A 52 -9.22 -8.60 -17.84
CA GLU A 52 -10.01 -8.16 -16.68
C GLU A 52 -9.40 -8.67 -15.37
N LEU A 53 -9.14 -7.76 -14.43
CA LEU A 53 -8.60 -8.08 -13.11
C LEU A 53 -9.67 -7.90 -12.03
N LEU A 54 -9.94 -8.94 -11.24
CA LEU A 54 -10.87 -8.82 -10.12
C LEU A 54 -10.14 -8.41 -8.85
N LEU A 55 -10.52 -7.28 -8.27
CA LEU A 55 -9.96 -6.80 -7.00
C LEU A 55 -10.85 -7.21 -5.83
N SER A 56 -10.22 -7.63 -4.75
CA SER A 56 -10.87 -7.79 -3.45
C SER A 56 -10.66 -6.55 -2.59
N ILE A 57 -11.47 -6.43 -1.53
CA ILE A 57 -11.30 -5.38 -0.53
C ILE A 57 -9.98 -5.64 0.22
N PRO A 58 -9.10 -4.62 0.36
CA PRO A 58 -7.89 -4.71 1.15
C PRO A 58 -8.20 -5.11 2.59
N LYS A 59 -7.32 -5.91 3.17
CA LYS A 59 -7.36 -6.23 4.60
C LYS A 59 -6.09 -5.72 5.24
N ILE A 60 -6.25 -5.15 6.44
CA ILE A 60 -5.12 -4.79 7.27
C ILE A 60 -4.64 -6.07 7.95
N GLU A 61 -3.38 -6.41 7.72
CA GLU A 61 -2.69 -7.44 8.49
C GLU A 61 -2.06 -6.78 9.72
N GLU A 62 -2.67 -6.98 10.87
CA GLU A 62 -2.15 -6.46 12.13
C GLU A 62 -0.94 -7.28 12.58
N SER A 63 0.07 -6.61 13.14
CA SER A 63 1.26 -7.25 13.76
C SER A 63 2.19 -8.00 12.81
N ILE A 64 2.24 -7.64 11.53
CA ILE A 64 3.27 -8.17 10.62
C ILE A 64 4.59 -7.41 10.86
N LYS A 65 5.67 -8.12 11.14
CA LYS A 65 7.00 -7.49 11.18
C LYS A 65 7.54 -7.39 9.77
N LEU A 66 8.26 -6.30 9.47
CA LEU A 66 8.87 -6.13 8.16
C LEU A 66 9.83 -7.29 7.84
N GLU A 67 10.53 -7.81 8.85
CA GLU A 67 11.42 -8.97 8.70
C GLU A 67 10.65 -10.20 8.23
N ASP A 68 9.48 -10.46 8.81
CA ASP A 68 8.61 -11.60 8.44
C ASP A 68 8.14 -11.48 6.98
N VAL A 69 7.85 -10.25 6.52
CA VAL A 69 7.43 -10.00 5.13
C VAL A 69 8.60 -10.24 4.16
N ILE A 70 9.80 -9.77 4.53
CA ILE A 70 11.03 -9.95 3.74
C ILE A 70 11.40 -11.44 3.64
N GLU A 71 11.32 -12.18 4.74
CA GLU A 71 11.61 -13.62 4.77
C GLU A 71 10.59 -14.44 3.98
N ALA A 72 9.31 -14.09 4.03
CA ALA A 72 8.24 -14.82 3.35
C ALA A 72 8.20 -14.63 1.83
N ASN A 73 8.74 -13.52 1.30
CA ASN A 73 8.64 -13.20 -0.13
C ASN A 73 10.01 -12.95 -0.79
N GLN A 74 10.55 -13.98 -1.43
CA GLN A 74 11.83 -13.94 -2.16
C GLN A 74 11.86 -12.95 -3.35
N ASN A 75 10.70 -12.42 -3.77
CA ASN A 75 10.55 -11.50 -4.92
C ASN A 75 10.03 -10.11 -4.50
N LEU A 76 10.46 -9.61 -3.35
CA LEU A 76 10.14 -8.27 -2.89
C LEU A 76 10.98 -7.22 -3.60
N LEU A 77 10.31 -6.21 -4.14
CA LEU A 77 10.92 -4.98 -4.61
C LEU A 77 10.70 -3.92 -3.52
N LEU A 78 11.81 -3.48 -2.90
CA LEU A 78 11.83 -2.36 -1.96
C LEU A 78 12.29 -1.11 -2.71
N PHE A 79 11.43 -0.11 -2.78
CA PHE A 79 11.77 1.19 -3.34
C PHE A 79 11.92 2.21 -2.22
N LYS A 80 13.10 2.84 -2.13
CA LYS A 80 13.35 4.00 -1.29
C LYS A 80 13.22 5.26 -2.16
N PHE A 81 12.24 6.10 -1.88
CA PHE A 81 12.16 7.41 -2.51
C PHE A 81 12.78 8.43 -1.56
N ASN A 82 13.89 9.04 -2.00
CA ASN A 82 14.69 9.94 -1.17
C ASN A 82 14.21 11.38 -1.40
N ASN A 83 13.08 11.73 -0.78
CA ASN A 83 12.82 13.10 -0.37
C ASN A 83 13.21 13.18 1.12
N ASP A 84 13.48 14.36 1.65
CA ASP A 84 14.20 14.55 2.93
C ASP A 84 13.61 13.81 4.15
N ASP A 85 12.36 13.33 4.06
CA ASP A 85 11.77 12.29 4.90
C ASP A 85 11.58 10.99 4.09
N SER A 86 12.36 9.96 4.38
CA SER A 86 12.40 8.73 3.56
C SER A 86 11.10 7.94 3.62
N ILE A 87 10.36 7.87 2.52
CA ILE A 87 9.19 6.98 2.37
C ILE A 87 9.61 5.67 1.71
N TRP A 88 9.25 4.55 2.35
CA TRP A 88 9.55 3.20 1.88
C TRP A 88 8.29 2.54 1.34
N PHE A 89 8.34 2.06 0.09
CA PHE A 89 7.26 1.25 -0.49
C PHE A 89 7.74 -0.17 -0.72
N LEU A 90 6.97 -1.14 -0.22
CA LEU A 90 7.21 -2.56 -0.39
C LEU A 90 6.14 -3.17 -1.30
N MET A 91 6.57 -3.77 -2.42
CA MET A 91 5.69 -4.47 -3.37
C MET A 91 6.23 -5.88 -3.63
N SER A 92 5.36 -6.90 -3.55
CA SER A 92 5.67 -8.26 -3.99
C SER A 92 5.26 -8.45 -5.45
N ARG A 93 6.07 -9.19 -6.21
CA ARG A 93 5.73 -9.60 -7.57
C ARG A 93 5.38 -11.09 -7.56
N GLU A 94 4.09 -11.42 -7.61
CA GLU A 94 3.68 -12.77 -7.98
C GLU A 94 3.70 -12.90 -9.51
N THR A 95 4.71 -13.57 -10.04
CA THR A 95 4.62 -14.14 -11.39
C THR A 95 3.99 -15.52 -11.26
N LYS A 96 2.73 -15.70 -11.69
CA LYS A 96 2.24 -17.04 -12.02
C LYS A 96 3.20 -17.63 -13.05
N LYS A 97 3.89 -18.71 -12.69
CA LYS A 97 4.54 -19.58 -13.68
C LYS A 97 3.41 -20.30 -14.42
N GLU A 98 3.37 -20.13 -15.74
CA GLU A 98 2.60 -20.98 -16.65
C GLU A 98 2.99 -22.46 -16.51
#